data_AF-A0A858JGV8-F1
#
_entry.id   AF-A0A858JGV8-F1
#
_cell.length_a   1.000
_cell.length_b   1.000
_cell.length_c   1.000
_cell.angle_alpha   90.00
_cell.angle_beta   90.00
_cell.angle_gamma   90.00
#
_symmetry.space_group_name_H-M   'P 1'
#
loop_
_entity.id
_entity.type
_entity.pdbx_description
1 polymer ?
#
loop_
_entity_poly.entity_id
_entity_poly.type
_entity_poly.pdbx_seq_one_letter_code
_entity_poly.pdbx_strand_id
1 'polypeptide(L)'
;MIFSDFFYNKKIRFTVLMLLIIFSICIENKKYIELFLYSFEFIVILSICALFGSSYRMIEIFMRLFYGFILAVQLSSISISGNVLSPLALENLGHPAVIGSLNMLWASIIEIGSVLIVFLSGINFSFYSALISIPILLGIKHSSSYEFFKPIVSVTEERLFVWNMLKNQKMEVKKLQHDFIYYPEKNSNPIERKHYNVIVIFTEGTSLAVISPELTPNIWGLMHNSLHYTGYFNHTAATFRGLRGQNASFYQMTGGYTESSMGLGQISHKEILDKMKSGKSITTLPEIFQENGYNTFFQLPCSINDNLSQMMSTMDFNHLFTMEDINATARTKWPVPPGMAVKWLTNNDLTDGDSYRLLWKNIQILHEQARPFYYGIYTVGTHVGLDSPEFRYKDGM
;
A
#
# COMPACT_ATOMS: atom_id res chain seq x y z
N MET A 1 26.71 -40.46 -25.77
CA MET A 1 27.61 -39.34 -25.41
C MET A 1 27.17 -38.03 -26.05
N ILE A 2 27.04 -37.92 -27.38
CA ILE A 2 26.66 -36.65 -28.06
C ILE A 2 25.28 -36.10 -27.63
N PHE A 3 24.29 -36.97 -27.40
CA PHE A 3 22.96 -36.53 -26.96
C PHE A 3 22.92 -36.02 -25.51
N SER A 4 23.72 -36.58 -24.59
CA SER A 4 23.74 -36.11 -23.20
C SER A 4 24.38 -34.72 -23.09
N ASP A 5 25.44 -34.47 -23.87
CA ASP A 5 26.14 -33.17 -23.89
C ASP A 5 25.27 -32.06 -24.51
N PHE A 6 24.43 -32.41 -25.48
CA PHE A 6 23.48 -31.48 -26.08
C PHE A 6 22.39 -31.02 -25.10
N PHE A 7 21.79 -31.96 -24.34
CA PHE A 7 20.79 -31.62 -23.32
C PHE A 7 21.41 -30.90 -22.12
N TYR A 8 22.63 -31.25 -21.75
CA TYR A 8 23.37 -30.59 -20.67
C TYR A 8 23.65 -29.12 -20.99
N ASN A 9 24.13 -28.83 -22.21
CA ASN A 9 24.34 -27.47 -22.68
C ASN A 9 23.05 -26.64 -22.74
N LYS A 10 21.89 -27.26 -22.99
CA LYS A 10 20.59 -26.57 -22.91
C LYS A 10 20.21 -26.18 -21.48
N LYS A 11 20.42 -27.06 -20.50
CA LYS A 11 20.10 -26.77 -19.09
C LYS A 11 20.90 -25.60 -18.54
N ILE A 12 22.19 -25.54 -18.86
CA ILE A 12 23.05 -24.40 -18.49
C ILE A 12 22.57 -23.10 -19.11
N ARG A 13 22.13 -23.12 -20.39
CA ARG A 13 21.57 -21.93 -21.05
C ARG A 13 20.33 -21.40 -20.33
N PHE A 14 19.42 -22.28 -19.88
CA PHE A 14 18.25 -21.85 -19.10
C PHE A 14 18.62 -21.29 -17.73
N THR A 15 19.66 -21.85 -17.08
CA THR A 15 20.20 -21.27 -15.85
C THR A 15 20.72 -19.85 -16.06
N VAL A 16 21.53 -19.63 -17.10
CA VAL A 16 22.03 -18.29 -17.44
C VAL A 16 20.88 -17.34 -17.76
N LEU A 17 19.88 -17.80 -18.52
CA LEU A 17 18.70 -17.01 -18.84
C LEU A 17 17.94 -16.57 -17.57
N MET A 18 17.73 -17.46 -16.62
CA MET A 18 17.06 -17.11 -15.36
C MET A 18 17.86 -16.08 -14.55
N LEU A 19 19.18 -16.24 -14.48
CA LEU A 19 20.05 -15.27 -13.80
C LEU A 19 19.99 -13.89 -14.48
N LEU A 20 19.91 -13.85 -15.81
CA LEU A 20 19.71 -12.60 -16.55
C LEU A 20 18.35 -11.96 -16.26
N ILE A 21 17.28 -12.76 -16.12
CA ILE A 21 15.96 -12.25 -15.72
C ILE A 21 16.00 -11.63 -14.32
N ILE A 22 16.58 -12.35 -13.34
CA ILE A 22 16.77 -11.82 -11.97
C ILE A 22 17.57 -10.52 -12.03
N PHE A 23 18.66 -10.51 -12.79
CA PHE A 23 19.53 -9.35 -12.98
C PHE A 23 18.78 -8.15 -13.53
N SER A 24 18.09 -8.29 -14.65
CA SER A 24 17.37 -7.19 -15.30
C SER A 24 16.33 -6.59 -14.38
N ILE A 25 15.45 -7.41 -13.78
CA ILE A 25 14.34 -6.92 -12.93
C ILE A 25 14.88 -6.25 -11.67
N CYS A 26 15.86 -6.85 -11.01
CA CYS A 26 16.37 -6.30 -9.75
C CYS A 26 17.21 -5.03 -9.96
N ILE A 27 17.99 -4.92 -11.04
CA ILE A 27 18.80 -3.72 -11.31
C ILE A 27 17.92 -2.54 -11.69
N GLU A 28 16.93 -2.75 -12.57
CA GLU A 28 15.98 -1.71 -12.97
C GLU A 28 15.31 -1.07 -11.74
N ASN A 29 14.98 -1.90 -10.75
CA ASN A 29 14.33 -1.50 -9.50
C ASN A 29 15.30 -1.19 -8.34
N LYS A 30 16.62 -1.12 -8.59
CA LYS A 30 17.67 -0.83 -7.59
C LYS A 30 17.67 -1.79 -6.38
N LYS A 31 17.23 -3.04 -6.56
CA LYS A 31 17.16 -4.10 -5.55
C LYS A 31 18.43 -4.96 -5.52
N TYR A 32 19.55 -4.35 -5.15
CA TYR A 32 20.86 -5.01 -5.21
C TYR A 32 21.04 -6.16 -4.21
N ILE A 33 20.41 -6.08 -3.04
CA ILE A 33 20.46 -7.15 -2.03
C ILE A 33 19.69 -8.36 -2.55
N GLU A 34 18.47 -8.14 -3.04
CA GLU A 34 17.61 -9.18 -3.59
C GLU A 34 18.23 -9.81 -4.84
N LEU A 35 18.85 -9.02 -5.72
CA LEU A 35 19.62 -9.53 -6.86
C LEU A 35 20.63 -10.59 -6.41
N PHE A 36 21.46 -10.25 -5.43
CA PHE A 36 22.49 -11.15 -4.92
C PHE A 36 21.87 -12.40 -4.29
N LEU A 37 20.89 -12.22 -3.41
CA LEU A 37 20.28 -13.31 -2.65
C LEU A 37 19.44 -14.25 -3.52
N TYR A 38 18.63 -13.73 -4.44
CA TYR A 38 17.77 -14.54 -5.31
C TYR A 38 18.59 -15.35 -6.31
N SER A 39 19.67 -14.75 -6.84
CA SER A 39 20.61 -15.45 -7.72
C SER A 39 21.33 -16.57 -6.98
N PHE A 40 21.79 -16.30 -5.75
CA PHE A 40 22.45 -17.29 -4.91
C PHE A 40 21.50 -18.43 -4.53
N GLU A 41 20.29 -18.11 -4.07
CA GLU A 41 19.27 -19.09 -3.70
C GLU A 41 18.88 -19.97 -4.88
N PHE A 42 18.70 -19.40 -6.07
CA PHE A 42 18.40 -20.16 -7.28
C PHE A 42 19.50 -21.19 -7.59
N ILE A 43 20.77 -20.79 -7.55
CA ILE A 43 21.91 -21.70 -7.81
C ILE A 43 21.96 -22.82 -6.77
N VAL A 44 21.71 -22.50 -5.49
CA VAL A 44 21.69 -23.50 -4.42
C VAL A 44 20.55 -24.49 -4.61
N ILE A 45 19.33 -24.03 -4.89
CA ILE A 45 18.18 -24.92 -5.12
C ILE A 45 18.42 -25.84 -6.32
N LEU A 46 18.98 -25.33 -7.41
CA LEU A 46 19.37 -26.16 -8.56
C LEU A 46 20.40 -27.22 -8.18
N SER A 47 21.39 -26.85 -7.36
CA SER A 47 22.46 -27.75 -6.91
C SER A 47 21.92 -28.85 -6.00
N ILE A 48 21.04 -28.51 -5.05
CA ILE A 48 20.33 -29.48 -4.19
C ILE A 48 19.48 -30.41 -5.05
N CYS A 49 18.71 -29.87 -6.00
CA CYS A 49 17.92 -30.66 -6.94
C CYS A 49 18.77 -31.64 -7.75
N ALA A 50 20.00 -31.26 -8.12
CA ALA A 50 20.92 -32.13 -8.87
C ALA A 50 21.48 -33.29 -8.02
N LEU A 51 21.45 -33.20 -6.68
CA LEU A 51 21.85 -34.31 -5.81
C LEU A 51 20.82 -35.44 -5.80
N PHE A 52 19.55 -35.11 -6.07
CA PHE A 52 18.51 -36.10 -6.22
C PHE A 52 18.74 -36.85 -7.53
N GLY A 53 19.27 -38.07 -7.41
CA GLY A 53 19.39 -38.99 -8.54
C GLY A 53 18.03 -39.37 -9.13
N SER A 54 18.04 -40.23 -10.15
CA SER A 54 16.82 -40.67 -10.86
C SER A 54 15.73 -41.23 -9.95
N SER A 55 16.09 -41.83 -8.81
CA SER A 55 15.17 -42.39 -7.81
C SER A 55 14.25 -41.38 -7.14
N TYR A 56 14.59 -40.08 -7.15
CA TYR A 56 13.81 -39.02 -6.49
C TYR A 56 13.33 -37.94 -7.46
N ARG A 57 13.18 -38.30 -8.73
CA ARG A 57 12.81 -37.37 -9.81
C ARG A 57 11.54 -36.58 -9.52
N MET A 58 10.54 -37.18 -8.87
CA MET A 58 9.29 -36.50 -8.51
C MET A 58 9.50 -35.40 -7.46
N ILE A 59 10.36 -35.64 -6.46
CA ILE A 59 10.70 -34.65 -5.42
C ILE A 59 11.48 -33.50 -6.05
N GLU A 60 12.44 -33.82 -6.92
CA GLU A 60 13.18 -32.81 -7.68
C GLU A 60 12.25 -31.91 -8.49
N ILE A 61 11.29 -32.50 -9.22
CA ILE A 61 10.31 -31.76 -10.02
C ILE A 61 9.47 -30.86 -9.12
N PHE A 62 8.94 -31.40 -8.01
CA PHE A 62 8.12 -30.63 -7.08
C PHE A 62 8.88 -29.44 -6.50
N MET A 63 10.11 -29.63 -6.01
CA MET A 63 10.90 -28.53 -5.46
C MET A 63 11.20 -27.44 -6.49
N ARG A 64 11.54 -27.82 -7.73
CA ARG A 64 11.79 -26.86 -8.82
C ARG A 64 10.54 -26.05 -9.17
N LEU A 65 9.39 -26.70 -9.25
CA LEU A 65 8.12 -26.02 -9.56
C LEU A 65 7.72 -25.10 -8.40
N PHE A 66 7.83 -25.58 -7.16
CA PHE A 66 7.48 -24.80 -5.98
C PHE A 66 8.39 -23.58 -5.80
N TYR A 67 9.71 -23.77 -5.89
CA TYR A 67 10.65 -22.65 -5.84
C TYR A 67 10.50 -21.71 -7.04
N GLY A 68 10.30 -22.28 -8.24
CA GLY A 68 10.05 -21.49 -9.45
C GLY A 68 8.83 -20.58 -9.30
N PHE A 69 7.78 -21.07 -8.64
CA PHE A 69 6.59 -20.28 -8.30
C PHE A 69 6.90 -19.17 -7.29
N ILE A 70 7.62 -19.47 -6.21
CA ILE A 70 8.04 -18.47 -5.21
C ILE A 70 8.84 -17.34 -5.87
N LEU A 71 9.86 -17.71 -6.65
CA LEU A 71 10.73 -16.76 -7.34
C LEU A 71 9.96 -15.93 -8.37
N ALA A 72 9.07 -16.57 -9.13
CA ALA A 72 8.16 -15.94 -10.07
C ALA A 72 7.32 -14.84 -9.41
N VAL A 73 6.65 -15.15 -8.28
CA VAL A 73 5.81 -14.20 -7.55
C VAL A 73 6.65 -13.02 -7.03
N GLN A 74 7.86 -13.27 -6.53
CA GLN A 74 8.74 -12.19 -6.07
C GLN A 74 9.19 -11.28 -7.20
N LEU A 75 9.60 -11.83 -8.34
CA LEU A 75 10.02 -11.05 -9.51
C LEU A 75 8.85 -10.26 -10.11
N SER A 76 7.66 -10.86 -10.16
CA SER A 76 6.42 -10.20 -10.56
C SER A 76 6.09 -9.00 -9.64
N SER A 77 6.17 -9.20 -8.31
CA SER A 77 5.97 -8.12 -7.34
C SER A 77 6.97 -6.98 -7.51
N ILE A 78 8.26 -7.29 -7.68
CA ILE A 78 9.31 -6.27 -7.88
C ILE A 78 9.09 -5.53 -9.19
N SER A 79 8.75 -6.24 -10.27
CA SER A 79 8.51 -5.64 -11.58
C SER A 79 7.30 -4.69 -11.61
N ILE A 80 6.28 -4.95 -10.79
CA ILE A 80 5.02 -4.17 -10.79
C ILE A 80 5.05 -3.04 -9.76
N SER A 81 5.60 -3.30 -8.58
CA SER A 81 5.52 -2.38 -7.43
C SER A 81 6.86 -1.79 -7.00
N GLY A 82 7.95 -2.16 -7.68
CA GLY A 82 9.31 -1.86 -7.27
C GLY A 82 9.73 -2.54 -5.97
N ASN A 83 8.91 -3.42 -5.38
CA ASN A 83 9.13 -3.99 -4.06
C ASN A 83 8.84 -5.50 -4.01
N VAL A 84 9.46 -6.18 -3.06
CA VAL A 84 9.14 -7.57 -2.71
C VAL A 84 7.69 -7.70 -2.26
N LEU A 85 7.15 -8.92 -2.32
CA LEU A 85 5.75 -9.19 -1.99
C LEU A 85 5.36 -8.60 -0.63
N SER A 86 4.29 -7.82 -0.60
CA SER A 86 3.78 -7.17 0.61
C SER A 86 2.43 -7.75 1.07
N PRO A 87 2.05 -7.61 2.35
CA PRO A 87 0.72 -8.00 2.82
C PRO A 87 -0.40 -7.35 2.01
N LEU A 88 -0.24 -6.05 1.68
CA LEU A 88 -1.21 -5.30 0.88
C LEU A 88 -1.35 -5.87 -0.55
N ALA A 89 -0.25 -6.30 -1.17
CA ALA A 89 -0.30 -6.95 -2.48
C ALA A 89 -1.13 -8.26 -2.44
N LEU A 90 -1.00 -9.05 -1.37
CA LEU A 90 -1.81 -10.27 -1.17
C LEU A 90 -3.29 -9.95 -0.95
N GLU A 91 -3.62 -8.93 -0.17
CA GLU A 91 -5.00 -8.49 0.02
C GLU A 91 -5.64 -7.99 -1.28
N ASN A 92 -4.86 -7.33 -2.14
CA ASN A 92 -5.30 -6.82 -3.42
C ASN A 92 -5.47 -7.89 -4.51
N LEU A 93 -4.95 -9.12 -4.34
CA LEU A 93 -5.15 -10.22 -5.30
C LEU A 93 -6.63 -10.54 -5.54
N GLY A 94 -7.49 -10.34 -4.53
CA GLY A 94 -8.94 -10.49 -4.64
C GLY A 94 -9.62 -9.39 -5.48
N HIS A 95 -8.87 -8.36 -5.91
CA HIS A 95 -9.39 -7.19 -6.61
C HIS A 95 -8.59 -6.88 -7.89
N PRO A 96 -8.76 -7.68 -8.98
CA PRO A 96 -8.07 -7.52 -10.26
C PRO A 96 -8.07 -6.09 -10.84
N ALA A 97 -9.17 -5.35 -10.61
CA ALA A 97 -9.32 -3.97 -11.06
C ALA A 97 -8.31 -3.00 -10.42
N VAL A 98 -7.74 -3.34 -9.25
CA VAL A 98 -6.76 -2.52 -8.51
C VAL A 98 -5.36 -2.67 -9.09
N ILE A 99 -5.02 -3.85 -9.61
CA ILE A 99 -3.70 -4.15 -10.18
C ILE A 99 -3.62 -3.65 -11.63
N GLY A 100 -4.74 -3.71 -12.37
CA GLY A 100 -4.83 -3.34 -13.78
C GLY A 100 -4.51 -4.51 -14.72
N SER A 101 -5.27 -4.63 -15.81
CA SER A 101 -5.20 -5.80 -16.71
C SER A 101 -3.85 -5.99 -17.39
N LEU A 102 -3.17 -4.89 -17.74
CA LEU A 102 -1.84 -4.94 -18.36
C LEU A 102 -0.79 -5.48 -17.37
N ASN A 103 -0.81 -5.00 -16.13
CA ASN A 103 0.10 -5.47 -15.08
C ASN A 103 -0.17 -6.95 -14.74
N MET A 104 -1.43 -7.37 -14.72
CA MET A 104 -1.77 -8.79 -14.53
C MET A 104 -1.27 -9.68 -15.68
N LEU A 105 -1.32 -9.18 -16.92
CA LEU A 105 -0.76 -9.90 -18.07
C LEU A 105 0.76 -10.04 -17.93
N TRP A 106 1.45 -8.95 -17.59
CA TRP A 106 2.90 -8.96 -17.35
C TRP A 106 3.30 -9.89 -16.21
N ALA A 107 2.58 -9.85 -15.08
CA ALA A 107 2.74 -10.80 -13.97
C ALA A 107 2.64 -12.24 -14.46
N SER A 108 1.57 -12.57 -15.20
CA SER A 108 1.32 -13.93 -15.69
C SER A 108 2.43 -14.42 -16.63
N ILE A 109 2.97 -13.53 -17.49
CA ILE A 109 4.09 -13.85 -18.38
C ILE A 109 5.36 -14.13 -17.58
N ILE A 110 5.69 -13.28 -16.60
CA ILE A 110 6.84 -13.47 -15.72
C ILE A 110 6.70 -14.77 -14.93
N GLU A 111 5.51 -15.06 -14.43
CA GLU A 111 5.26 -16.23 -13.60
C GLU A 111 5.37 -17.53 -14.38
N ILE A 112 4.64 -17.66 -15.49
CA ILE A 112 4.69 -18.85 -16.35
C ILE A 112 6.10 -19.01 -16.93
N GLY A 113 6.70 -17.92 -17.42
CA GLY A 113 8.04 -17.93 -17.99
C GLY A 113 9.10 -18.39 -16.99
N SER A 114 9.10 -17.82 -15.78
CA SER A 114 10.09 -18.14 -14.76
C SER A 114 9.94 -19.58 -14.25
N VAL A 115 8.71 -20.05 -14.01
CA VAL A 115 8.47 -21.45 -13.60
C VAL A 115 9.00 -22.43 -14.66
N LEU A 116 8.72 -22.18 -15.94
CA LEU A 116 9.21 -23.01 -17.04
C LEU A 116 10.74 -22.97 -17.16
N ILE A 117 11.36 -21.80 -17.05
CA ILE A 117 12.82 -21.65 -17.15
C ILE A 117 13.51 -22.34 -15.97
N VAL A 118 13.01 -22.19 -14.74
CA VAL A 118 13.54 -22.88 -13.55
C VAL A 118 13.42 -24.39 -13.70
N PHE A 119 12.29 -24.89 -14.22
CA PHE A 119 12.10 -26.31 -14.51
C PHE A 119 13.13 -26.85 -15.52
N LEU A 120 13.46 -26.06 -16.54
CA LEU A 120 14.42 -26.44 -17.60
C LEU A 120 15.90 -26.19 -17.24
N SER A 121 16.17 -25.50 -16.13
CA SER A 121 17.52 -25.14 -15.69
C SER A 121 18.30 -26.31 -15.08
N GLY A 122 19.63 -26.22 -15.00
CA GLY A 122 20.42 -27.23 -14.31
C GLY A 122 21.91 -26.92 -14.22
N ILE A 123 22.51 -27.29 -13.09
CA ILE A 123 23.93 -27.18 -12.78
C ILE A 123 24.39 -28.53 -12.19
N ASN A 124 25.62 -28.96 -12.49
CA ASN A 124 26.30 -30.03 -11.75
C ASN A 124 27.27 -29.40 -10.76
N PHE A 125 26.98 -29.52 -9.47
CA PHE A 125 27.83 -29.00 -8.39
C PHE A 125 28.19 -30.14 -7.43
N SER A 126 29.35 -30.08 -6.78
CA SER A 126 29.79 -31.11 -5.83
C SER A 126 28.90 -31.18 -4.58
N PHE A 127 28.65 -32.37 -4.04
CA PHE A 127 27.80 -32.64 -2.86
C PHE A 127 28.12 -31.78 -1.62
N TYR A 128 29.40 -31.45 -1.41
CA TYR A 128 29.86 -30.75 -0.20
C TYR A 128 29.47 -29.27 -0.13
N SER A 129 29.28 -28.59 -1.25
CA SER A 129 28.84 -27.18 -1.27
C SER A 129 27.34 -27.02 -1.04
N ALA A 130 26.53 -28.01 -1.41
CA ALA A 130 25.07 -27.99 -1.22
C ALA A 130 24.68 -28.16 0.26
N LEU A 131 25.42 -28.99 1.01
CA LEU A 131 25.20 -29.19 2.45
C LEU A 131 25.52 -27.95 3.29
N ILE A 132 26.52 -27.16 2.88
CA ILE A 132 26.89 -25.90 3.56
C ILE A 132 25.84 -24.81 3.33
N SER A 133 25.12 -24.85 2.20
CA SER A 133 24.16 -23.81 1.81
C SER A 133 22.74 -23.95 2.41
N ILE A 134 22.35 -25.11 2.95
CA ILE A 134 21.00 -25.32 3.50
C ILE A 134 20.73 -24.49 4.78
N PRO A 135 21.64 -24.44 5.78
CA PRO A 135 21.46 -23.57 6.95
C PRO A 135 21.48 -22.08 6.60
N ILE A 136 22.15 -21.73 5.50
CA ILE A 136 22.30 -20.37 4.99
C ILE A 136 20.97 -19.91 4.35
N LEU A 137 20.32 -20.75 3.55
CA LEU A 137 19.03 -20.42 2.92
C LEU A 137 17.87 -20.20 3.90
N LEU A 138 17.82 -20.98 4.98
CA LEU A 138 16.74 -20.92 5.97
C LEU A 138 16.89 -19.75 6.97
N GLY A 139 18.06 -19.10 7.02
CA GLY A 139 18.37 -18.03 7.99
C GLY A 139 18.58 -16.64 7.39
N ILE A 140 18.70 -16.51 6.06
CA ILE A 140 18.94 -15.20 5.44
C ILE A 140 17.64 -14.41 5.33
N LYS A 141 17.56 -13.33 6.11
CA LYS A 141 16.62 -12.22 5.85
C LYS A 141 16.79 -11.77 4.40
N HIS A 142 15.68 -11.51 3.70
CA HIS A 142 15.64 -11.09 2.30
C HIS A 142 15.90 -12.19 1.24
N SER A 143 15.91 -13.48 1.60
CA SER A 143 15.80 -14.54 0.58
C SER A 143 14.42 -14.51 -0.09
N SER A 144 14.32 -15.05 -1.31
CA SER A 144 13.06 -15.08 -2.06
C SER A 144 11.99 -15.88 -1.32
N SER A 145 12.38 -16.99 -0.70
CA SER A 145 11.51 -17.78 0.17
C SER A 145 11.09 -17.00 1.42
N TYR A 146 12.01 -16.31 2.09
CA TYR A 146 11.70 -15.54 3.30
C TYR A 146 10.71 -14.41 3.02
N GLU A 147 10.97 -13.59 2.00
CA GLU A 147 10.08 -12.47 1.62
C GLU A 147 8.76 -12.96 1.02
N PHE A 148 8.67 -14.22 0.57
CA PHE A 148 7.40 -14.82 0.14
C PHE A 148 6.53 -15.22 1.33
N PHE A 149 7.08 -15.91 2.32
CA PHE A 149 6.30 -16.39 3.45
C PHE A 149 5.97 -15.31 4.49
N LYS A 150 6.85 -14.31 4.65
CA LYS A 150 6.64 -13.19 5.59
C LYS A 150 5.27 -12.50 5.45
N PRO A 151 4.84 -12.02 4.28
CA PRO A 151 3.52 -11.39 4.12
C PRO A 151 2.37 -12.39 4.31
N ILE A 152 2.55 -13.66 3.92
CA ILE A 152 1.53 -14.70 4.12
C ILE A 152 1.27 -14.93 5.61
N VAL A 153 2.33 -15.05 6.42
CA VAL A 153 2.23 -15.17 7.88
C VAL A 153 1.52 -13.96 8.47
N SER A 154 1.93 -12.74 8.10
CA SER A 154 1.30 -11.50 8.59
C SER A 154 -0.20 -11.44 8.30
N VAL A 155 -0.61 -11.71 7.06
CA VAL A 155 -2.04 -11.72 6.67
C VAL A 155 -2.80 -12.85 7.39
N THR A 156 -2.19 -14.00 7.58
CA THR A 156 -2.80 -15.13 8.30
C THR A 156 -3.04 -14.80 9.77
N GLU A 157 -2.06 -14.19 10.44
CA GLU A 157 -2.18 -13.73 11.84
C GLU A 157 -3.29 -12.69 11.98
N GLU A 158 -3.36 -11.71 11.08
CA GLU A 158 -4.45 -10.71 11.08
C GLU A 158 -5.81 -11.37 10.88
N ARG A 159 -5.96 -12.27 9.89
CA ARG A 159 -7.22 -12.98 9.64
C ARG A 159 -7.64 -13.83 10.82
N LEU A 160 -6.71 -14.55 11.45
CA LEU A 160 -6.98 -15.34 12.66
C LEU A 160 -7.40 -14.46 13.83
N PHE A 161 -6.75 -13.31 14.02
CA PHE A 161 -7.11 -12.33 15.04
C PHE A 161 -8.54 -11.80 14.82
N VAL A 162 -8.87 -11.36 13.61
CA VAL A 162 -10.21 -10.86 13.25
C VAL A 162 -11.27 -11.96 13.42
N TRP A 163 -10.99 -13.18 12.97
CA TRP A 163 -11.92 -14.31 13.13
C TRP A 163 -12.19 -14.62 14.60
N ASN A 164 -11.15 -14.64 15.44
CA ASN A 164 -11.30 -14.83 16.88
C ASN A 164 -12.08 -13.68 17.53
N MET A 165 -11.87 -12.44 17.09
CA MET A 165 -12.60 -11.26 17.56
C MET A 165 -14.10 -11.38 17.25
N LEU A 166 -14.46 -11.71 16.00
CA LEU A 166 -15.84 -11.85 15.55
C LEU A 166 -16.56 -13.00 16.27
N LYS A 167 -15.87 -14.14 16.43
CA LYS A 167 -16.42 -15.33 17.08
C LYS A 167 -16.72 -15.11 18.56
N ASN A 168 -15.84 -14.40 19.27
CA ASN A 168 -15.92 -14.31 20.72
C ASN A 168 -16.83 -13.18 21.22
N GLN A 169 -17.27 -12.24 20.36
CA GLN A 169 -18.10 -11.06 20.69
C GLN A 169 -17.62 -10.18 21.87
N LYS A 170 -16.49 -10.51 22.49
CA LYS A 170 -15.88 -9.77 23.58
C LYS A 170 -15.05 -8.65 23.00
N MET A 171 -15.71 -7.54 22.71
CA MET A 171 -15.04 -6.24 22.78
C MET A 171 -14.81 -5.92 24.26
N GLU A 172 -13.77 -6.49 24.86
CA GLU A 172 -13.08 -5.71 25.89
C GLU A 172 -12.41 -4.57 25.14
N VAL A 173 -13.11 -3.43 25.05
CA VAL A 173 -12.45 -2.16 24.82
C VAL A 173 -11.53 -2.00 26.01
N LYS A 174 -10.29 -2.50 25.89
CA LYS A 174 -9.24 -2.18 26.86
C LYS A 174 -9.25 -0.67 26.94
N LYS A 175 -9.49 -0.15 28.14
CA LYS A 175 -9.44 1.28 28.42
C LYS A 175 -8.14 1.78 27.79
N LEU A 176 -8.20 2.79 26.92
CA LEU A 176 -7.00 3.40 26.33
C LEU A 176 -6.04 3.71 27.48
N GLN A 177 -4.95 2.95 27.56
CA GLN A 177 -3.91 3.18 28.54
C GLN A 177 -3.11 4.36 28.01
N HIS A 178 -3.47 5.54 28.49
CA HIS A 178 -2.57 6.68 28.38
C HIS A 178 -1.46 6.41 29.40
N ASP A 179 -0.33 5.87 28.95
CA ASP A 179 0.83 5.62 29.82
C ASP A 179 1.36 6.93 30.44
N PHE A 180 1.13 8.05 29.75
CA PHE A 180 1.53 9.37 30.21
C PHE A 180 0.65 10.45 29.55
N ILE A 181 0.05 11.32 30.37
CA ILE A 181 -0.50 12.58 29.90
C ILE A 181 0.48 13.65 30.33
N TYR A 182 1.15 14.27 29.36
CA TYR A 182 2.05 15.37 29.64
C TYR A 182 1.24 16.60 30.06
N TYR A 183 1.19 16.86 31.35
CA TYR A 183 0.78 18.14 31.89
C TYR A 183 2.04 18.95 32.14
N PRO A 184 2.34 19.99 31.34
CA PRO A 184 3.43 20.89 31.66
C PRO A 184 3.10 21.60 32.99
N GLU A 185 3.69 21.14 34.10
CA GLU A 185 3.51 21.69 35.47
C GLU A 185 3.80 23.20 35.55
N LYS A 186 4.59 23.69 34.60
CA LYS A 186 4.70 25.09 34.23
C LYS A 186 4.48 25.12 32.73
N ASN A 187 3.66 26.03 32.23
CA ASN A 187 3.33 26.22 30.81
C ASN A 187 4.58 26.64 29.98
N SER A 188 5.66 25.86 30.03
CA SER A 188 6.92 26.02 29.31
C SER A 188 6.82 25.36 27.95
N ASN A 189 5.65 25.39 27.31
CA ASN A 189 5.58 25.11 25.90
C ASN A 189 6.34 26.26 25.22
N PRO A 190 7.49 26.02 24.57
CA PRO A 190 8.27 27.09 23.95
C PRO A 190 7.50 27.76 22.80
N ILE A 191 6.41 27.13 22.36
CA ILE A 191 5.48 27.65 21.35
C ILE A 191 4.39 28.44 22.07
N GLU A 192 4.38 29.75 21.84
CA GLU A 192 3.26 30.61 22.22
C GLU A 192 1.97 30.01 21.65
N ARG A 193 0.96 29.78 22.52
CA ARG A 193 -0.35 29.24 22.11
C ARG A 193 -1.12 30.30 21.32
N LYS A 194 -0.73 30.52 20.07
CA LYS A 194 -1.48 31.34 19.12
C LYS A 194 -2.53 30.48 18.44
N HIS A 195 -3.69 31.08 18.18
CA HIS A 195 -4.77 30.47 17.43
C HIS A 195 -4.45 30.47 15.92
N TYR A 196 -3.44 29.70 15.52
CA TYR A 196 -3.11 29.51 14.11
C TYR A 196 -4.22 28.72 13.41
N ASN A 197 -4.46 29.04 12.13
CA ASN A 197 -5.20 28.16 11.25
C ASN A 197 -4.41 26.87 11.02
N VAL A 198 -5.09 25.73 11.02
CA VAL A 198 -4.49 24.41 10.84
C VAL A 198 -5.02 23.81 9.55
N ILE A 199 -4.12 23.51 8.62
CA ILE A 199 -4.46 22.85 7.36
C ILE A 199 -3.70 21.52 7.31
N VAL A 200 -4.42 20.43 7.06
CA VAL A 200 -3.85 19.08 6.97
C VAL A 200 -4.20 18.47 5.62
N ILE A 201 -3.18 18.12 4.84
CA ILE A 201 -3.32 17.52 3.52
C ILE A 201 -3.00 16.03 3.62
N PHE A 202 -4.02 15.19 3.47
CA PHE A 202 -3.92 13.75 3.39
C PHE A 202 -3.71 13.34 1.93
N THR A 203 -2.52 12.85 1.61
CA THR A 203 -2.13 12.47 0.24
C THR A 203 -2.28 10.97 0.04
N GLU A 204 -3.15 10.53 -0.87
CA GLU A 204 -3.30 9.10 -1.24
C GLU A 204 -1.99 8.51 -1.73
N GLY A 205 -1.77 7.21 -1.50
CA GLY A 205 -0.66 6.45 -2.12
C GLY A 205 0.77 6.97 -1.90
N THR A 206 0.97 7.97 -1.03
CA THR A 206 2.24 8.70 -0.93
C THR A 206 3.09 8.11 0.18
N SER A 207 4.36 7.83 -0.14
CA SER A 207 5.36 7.34 0.82
C SER A 207 6.68 8.07 0.63
N LEU A 208 7.60 7.93 1.59
CA LEU A 208 8.93 8.51 1.47
C LEU A 208 9.68 8.03 0.22
N ALA A 209 9.37 6.83 -0.30
CA ALA A 209 10.02 6.26 -1.48
C ALA A 209 9.77 7.05 -2.77
N VAL A 210 8.65 7.78 -2.86
CA VAL A 210 8.29 8.59 -4.05
C VAL A 210 8.63 10.08 -3.87
N ILE A 211 9.15 10.46 -2.70
CA ILE A 211 9.57 11.84 -2.43
C ILE A 211 10.98 12.07 -2.99
N SER A 212 11.08 12.85 -4.07
CA SER A 212 12.34 13.13 -4.77
C SER A 212 12.29 14.46 -5.52
N PRO A 213 13.44 15.09 -5.80
CA PRO A 213 13.47 16.32 -6.59
C PRO A 213 13.00 16.11 -8.03
N GLU A 214 13.13 14.90 -8.59
CA GLU A 214 12.73 14.60 -9.96
C GLU A 214 11.22 14.31 -10.12
N LEU A 215 10.60 13.67 -9.14
CA LEU A 215 9.20 13.23 -9.21
C LEU A 215 8.25 14.18 -8.47
N THR A 216 8.66 14.68 -7.30
CA THR A 216 7.82 15.48 -6.40
C THR A 216 8.56 16.74 -5.92
N PRO A 217 9.05 17.60 -6.83
CA PRO A 217 9.92 18.74 -6.50
C PRO A 217 9.32 19.69 -5.46
N ASN A 218 7.99 19.89 -5.47
CA ASN A 218 7.31 20.76 -4.51
C ASN A 218 7.30 20.17 -3.10
N ILE A 219 6.98 18.88 -2.96
CA ILE A 219 7.00 18.18 -1.66
C ILE A 219 8.45 18.06 -1.16
N TRP A 220 9.38 17.77 -2.06
CA TRP A 220 10.81 17.76 -1.78
C TRP A 220 11.30 19.10 -1.22
N GLY A 221 10.92 20.21 -1.86
CA GLY A 221 11.22 21.56 -1.40
C GLY A 221 10.60 21.87 -0.04
N LEU A 222 9.33 21.50 0.18
CA LEU A 222 8.67 21.66 1.48
C LEU A 222 9.39 20.87 2.57
N MET A 223 9.77 19.62 2.32
CA MET A 223 10.45 18.76 3.28
C MET A 223 11.78 19.37 3.78
N HIS A 224 12.53 20.04 2.90
CA HIS A 224 13.82 20.66 3.25
C HIS A 224 13.68 22.02 3.95
N ASN A 225 12.51 22.66 3.83
CA ASN A 225 12.23 23.99 4.41
C ASN A 225 11.23 23.93 5.58
N SER A 226 10.90 22.73 6.07
CA SER A 226 9.95 22.52 7.15
C SER A 226 10.44 21.46 8.13
N LEU A 227 9.71 21.33 9.25
CA LEU A 227 9.90 20.21 10.15
C LEU A 227 9.39 18.94 9.46
N HIS A 228 10.30 18.02 9.16
CA HIS A 228 9.96 16.72 8.60
C HIS A 228 10.41 15.59 9.54
N TYR A 229 9.75 14.44 9.42
CA TYR A 229 10.04 13.27 10.23
C TYR A 229 10.38 12.10 9.30
N THR A 230 11.55 11.50 9.50
CA THR A 230 11.90 10.20 8.90
C THR A 230 11.45 9.08 9.83
N GLY A 231 10.84 8.02 9.28
CA GLY A 231 10.30 6.91 10.08
C GLY A 231 8.88 7.15 10.59
N TYR A 232 8.11 8.02 9.93
CA TYR A 232 6.66 8.06 10.10
C TYR A 232 6.02 6.86 9.40
N PHE A 233 5.30 6.04 10.16
CA PHE A 233 4.52 4.92 9.62
C PHE A 233 3.05 5.28 9.78
N ASN A 234 2.30 5.16 8.69
CA ASN A 234 0.86 5.37 8.75
C ASN A 234 0.23 4.35 9.72
N HIS A 235 -0.86 4.73 10.38
CA HIS A 235 -1.55 3.86 11.33
C HIS A 235 -2.14 2.60 10.68
N THR A 236 -2.52 2.66 9.40
CA THR A 236 -3.22 1.59 8.69
C THR A 236 -3.47 1.93 7.20
N ALA A 237 -3.40 0.92 6.32
CA ALA A 237 -4.02 0.92 4.98
C ALA A 237 -5.39 0.19 5.06
N ALA A 238 -6.46 0.58 4.35
CA ALA A 238 -6.61 1.60 3.29
C ALA A 238 -7.24 2.94 3.76
N THR A 239 -7.45 3.89 2.84
CA THR A 239 -7.90 5.29 3.03
C THR A 239 -8.94 5.51 4.14
N PHE A 240 -10.01 4.71 4.18
CA PHE A 240 -11.05 4.81 5.23
C PHE A 240 -10.48 4.71 6.63
N ARG A 241 -9.57 3.75 6.85
CA ARG A 241 -8.93 3.54 8.15
C ARG A 241 -7.95 4.67 8.45
N GLY A 242 -7.20 5.12 7.45
CA GLY A 242 -6.22 6.19 7.56
C GLY A 242 -6.84 7.55 7.93
N LEU A 243 -7.92 7.95 7.25
CA LEU A 243 -8.59 9.23 7.50
C LEU A 243 -9.27 9.25 8.87
N ARG A 244 -10.07 8.23 9.19
CA ARG A 244 -10.75 8.17 10.49
C ARG A 244 -9.75 8.03 11.64
N GLY A 245 -8.78 7.14 11.49
CA GLY A 245 -7.78 6.87 12.53
C GLY A 245 -6.92 8.09 12.87
N GLN A 246 -6.51 8.87 11.88
CA GLN A 246 -5.75 10.11 12.12
C GLN A 246 -6.60 11.24 12.70
N ASN A 247 -7.88 11.33 12.33
CA ASN A 247 -8.79 12.35 12.87
C ASN A 247 -9.33 12.02 14.27
N ALA A 248 -9.04 10.84 14.80
CA ALA A 248 -9.55 10.41 16.10
C ALA A 248 -8.52 9.66 16.96
N SER A 249 -7.27 9.60 16.50
CA SER A 249 -6.12 9.00 17.21
C SER A 249 -6.34 7.55 17.68
N PHE A 250 -6.98 6.70 16.88
CA PHE A 250 -7.14 5.27 17.18
C PHE A 250 -7.01 4.38 15.93
N TYR A 251 -6.76 3.08 16.13
CA TYR A 251 -6.72 2.10 15.03
C TYR A 251 -8.12 1.68 14.58
N GLN A 252 -8.49 2.02 13.36
CA GLN A 252 -9.74 1.62 12.72
C GLN A 252 -9.60 0.22 12.10
N MET A 253 -10.27 -0.78 12.68
CA MET A 253 -10.22 -2.15 12.16
C MET A 253 -11.01 -2.32 10.86
N THR A 254 -12.22 -1.75 10.76
CA THR A 254 -13.06 -1.91 9.56
C THR A 254 -12.52 -1.04 8.42
N GLY A 255 -12.08 -1.68 7.34
CA GLY A 255 -11.59 -1.02 6.13
C GLY A 255 -12.67 -0.58 5.15
N GLY A 256 -12.25 -0.08 3.99
CA GLY A 256 -13.14 0.36 2.91
C GLY A 256 -13.85 -0.82 2.23
N TYR A 257 -13.09 -1.73 1.62
CA TYR A 257 -13.66 -2.88 0.90
C TYR A 257 -13.13 -4.19 1.48
N THR A 258 -13.97 -5.21 1.48
CA THR A 258 -13.71 -6.55 2.01
C THR A 258 -14.35 -7.60 1.10
N GLU A 259 -13.81 -8.82 1.11
CA GLU A 259 -14.39 -9.97 0.37
C GLU A 259 -15.80 -10.31 0.88
N SER A 260 -16.05 -10.19 2.18
CA SER A 260 -17.34 -10.47 2.80
C SER A 260 -18.40 -9.37 2.58
N SER A 261 -18.08 -8.32 1.81
CA SER A 261 -18.97 -7.17 1.58
C SER A 261 -19.43 -6.45 2.86
N MET A 262 -18.60 -6.47 3.90
CA MET A 262 -18.86 -5.78 5.17
C MET A 262 -17.98 -4.53 5.36
N GLY A 263 -17.21 -4.16 4.33
CA GLY A 263 -16.38 -2.96 4.34
C GLY A 263 -17.23 -1.70 4.32
N LEU A 264 -16.70 -0.59 4.84
CA LEU A 264 -17.41 0.68 4.91
C LEU A 264 -17.84 1.20 3.54
N GLY A 265 -17.08 0.92 2.48
CA GLY A 265 -17.39 1.21 1.09
C GLY A 265 -18.43 0.28 0.45
N GLN A 266 -19.01 -0.68 1.19
CA GLN A 266 -19.94 -1.69 0.68
C GLN A 266 -21.26 -1.79 1.47
N ILE A 267 -21.34 -1.18 2.64
CA ILE A 267 -22.53 -1.18 3.51
C ILE A 267 -23.39 0.07 3.29
N SER A 268 -24.64 0.04 3.77
CA SER A 268 -25.55 1.18 3.62
C SER A 268 -25.15 2.37 4.50
N HIS A 269 -25.59 3.58 4.14
CA HIS A 269 -25.33 4.80 4.94
C HIS A 269 -25.86 4.67 6.37
N LYS A 270 -27.04 4.05 6.52
CA LYS A 270 -27.62 3.79 7.83
C LYS A 270 -26.70 2.89 8.66
N GLU A 271 -26.15 1.83 8.07
CA GLU A 271 -25.20 0.96 8.77
C GLU A 271 -23.88 1.66 9.12
N ILE A 272 -23.39 2.57 8.28
CA ILE A 272 -22.22 3.40 8.60
C ILE A 272 -22.52 4.25 9.84
N LEU A 273 -23.64 4.97 9.85
CA LEU A 273 -24.06 5.80 10.98
C LEU A 273 -24.23 4.96 12.24
N ASP A 274 -24.94 3.83 12.15
CA ASP A 274 -25.17 2.93 13.28
C ASP A 274 -23.84 2.38 13.81
N LYS A 275 -22.89 1.97 12.96
CA LYS A 275 -21.57 1.46 13.39
C LYS A 275 -20.68 2.53 14.01
N MET A 276 -20.70 3.75 13.47
CA MET A 276 -19.76 4.81 13.86
C MET A 276 -20.27 5.66 15.02
N LYS A 277 -21.58 5.91 15.11
CA LYS A 277 -22.19 6.70 16.18
C LYS A 277 -22.66 5.86 17.38
N SER A 278 -22.74 4.53 17.27
CA SER A 278 -23.11 3.67 18.42
C SER A 278 -21.98 3.47 19.45
N GLY A 279 -20.74 3.81 19.11
CA GLY A 279 -19.64 3.83 20.07
C GLY A 279 -19.78 5.03 21.01
N LYS A 280 -19.62 4.83 22.33
CA LYS A 280 -19.40 5.92 23.29
C LYS A 280 -18.40 6.92 22.70
N SER A 281 -18.75 8.22 22.73
CA SER A 281 -18.04 9.33 22.07
C SER A 281 -16.53 9.10 22.01
N ILE A 282 -16.04 8.74 20.83
CA ILE A 282 -14.61 8.78 20.57
C ILE A 282 -14.33 10.24 20.28
N THR A 283 -13.59 10.88 21.18
CA THR A 283 -13.18 12.28 20.97
C THR A 283 -12.38 12.40 19.69
N THR A 284 -12.79 13.31 18.82
CA THR A 284 -12.17 13.53 17.52
C THR A 284 -11.41 14.86 17.49
N LEU A 285 -10.45 15.01 16.57
CA LEU A 285 -9.78 16.28 16.29
C LEU A 285 -10.77 17.42 16.02
N PRO A 286 -11.78 17.27 15.13
CA PRO A 286 -12.78 18.32 14.95
C PRO A 286 -13.54 18.69 16.22
N GLU A 287 -13.85 17.74 17.11
CA GLU A 287 -14.47 18.04 18.41
C GLU A 287 -13.52 18.90 19.28
N ILE A 288 -12.26 18.47 19.43
CA ILE A 288 -11.23 19.21 20.21
C ILE A 288 -11.04 20.63 19.66
N PHE A 289 -10.96 20.79 18.34
CA PHE A 289 -10.81 22.10 17.72
C PHE A 289 -12.03 22.99 17.97
N GLN A 290 -13.24 22.45 17.84
CA GLN A 290 -14.49 23.19 18.09
C GLN A 290 -14.61 23.66 19.53
N GLU A 291 -14.27 22.81 20.50
CA GLU A 291 -14.21 23.18 21.92
C GLU A 291 -13.21 24.32 22.20
N ASN A 292 -12.21 24.49 21.33
CA ASN A 292 -11.20 25.56 21.41
C ASN A 292 -11.51 26.74 20.47
N GLY A 293 -12.76 26.85 20.00
CA GLY A 293 -13.24 28.01 19.24
C GLY A 293 -12.95 27.99 17.74
N TYR A 294 -12.45 26.89 17.19
CA TYR A 294 -12.19 26.77 15.76
C TYR A 294 -13.44 26.40 14.96
N ASN A 295 -13.51 26.84 13.71
CA ASN A 295 -14.37 26.21 12.72
C ASN A 295 -13.65 24.98 12.13
N THR A 296 -14.36 23.89 11.86
CA THR A 296 -13.78 22.62 11.42
C THR A 296 -14.37 22.17 10.08
N PHE A 297 -13.48 21.83 9.15
CA PHE A 297 -13.84 21.48 7.79
C PHE A 297 -13.07 20.25 7.34
N PHE A 298 -13.70 19.44 6.49
CA PHE A 298 -12.99 18.41 5.76
C PHE A 298 -13.39 18.40 4.30
N GLN A 299 -12.43 18.27 3.39
CA GLN A 299 -12.66 18.23 1.96
C GLN A 299 -12.35 16.84 1.39
N LEU A 300 -13.27 16.32 0.59
CA LEU A 300 -13.16 15.05 -0.12
C LEU A 300 -13.33 15.27 -1.63
N PRO A 301 -12.67 14.44 -2.46
CA PRO A 301 -12.82 14.54 -3.92
C PRO A 301 -14.11 13.90 -4.42
N CYS A 302 -14.76 13.06 -3.62
CA CYS A 302 -15.93 12.27 -3.99
C CYS A 302 -17.25 12.99 -3.69
N SER A 303 -18.39 12.37 -4.02
CA SER A 303 -19.73 12.89 -3.71
C SER A 303 -20.00 12.88 -2.21
N ILE A 304 -20.83 13.82 -1.74
CA ILE A 304 -21.38 13.76 -0.37
C ILE A 304 -22.13 12.45 -0.10
N ASN A 305 -22.68 11.81 -1.12
CA ASN A 305 -23.41 10.56 -1.00
C ASN A 305 -22.51 9.32 -1.05
N ASP A 306 -21.20 9.47 -1.25
CA ASP A 306 -20.30 8.31 -1.24
C ASP A 306 -20.02 7.85 0.18
N ASN A 307 -19.82 6.54 0.35
CA ASN A 307 -19.60 5.93 1.66
C ASN A 307 -18.40 6.53 2.42
N LEU A 308 -17.39 7.05 1.72
CA LEU A 308 -16.27 7.76 2.35
C LEU A 308 -16.75 9.06 3.02
N SER A 309 -17.51 9.88 2.31
CA SER A 309 -18.14 11.10 2.83
C SER A 309 -19.09 10.80 3.98
N GLN A 310 -19.88 9.74 3.87
CA GLN A 310 -20.79 9.30 4.92
C GLN A 310 -20.07 8.81 6.17
N MET A 311 -18.88 8.22 6.04
CA MET A 311 -18.04 7.92 7.20
C MET A 311 -17.49 9.22 7.82
N MET A 312 -16.97 10.14 7.00
CA MET A 312 -16.40 11.40 7.49
C MET A 312 -17.44 12.29 8.19
N SER A 313 -18.71 12.24 7.78
CA SER A 313 -19.81 12.99 8.41
C SER A 313 -20.12 12.52 9.83
N THR A 314 -19.61 11.35 10.24
CA THR A 314 -19.75 10.84 11.61
C THR A 314 -18.73 11.42 12.60
N MET A 315 -17.79 12.24 12.13
CA MET A 315 -16.77 12.90 12.96
C MET A 315 -17.12 14.35 13.30
N ASP A 316 -18.36 14.77 13.09
CA ASP A 316 -18.89 16.05 13.56
C ASP A 316 -18.08 17.31 13.12
N PHE A 317 -17.53 17.29 11.91
CA PHE A 317 -17.04 18.51 11.25
C PHE A 317 -18.18 19.53 11.06
N ASN A 318 -17.90 20.83 11.15
CA ASN A 318 -18.92 21.85 10.87
C ASN A 318 -19.43 21.77 9.42
N HIS A 319 -18.56 21.42 8.48
CA HIS A 319 -18.96 21.20 7.10
C HIS A 319 -17.99 20.26 6.35
N LEU A 320 -18.55 19.46 5.44
CA LEU A 320 -17.79 18.65 4.50
C LEU A 320 -17.88 19.29 3.12
N PHE A 321 -16.73 19.66 2.56
CA PHE A 321 -16.63 20.10 1.18
C PHE A 321 -16.44 18.88 0.27
N THR A 322 -17.25 18.75 -0.77
CA THR A 322 -17.25 17.61 -1.68
C THR A 322 -17.30 18.07 -3.13
N MET A 323 -17.40 17.12 -4.07
CA MET A 323 -17.48 17.46 -5.48
C MET A 323 -18.69 18.35 -5.85
N GLU A 324 -19.74 18.34 -5.02
CA GLU A 324 -20.94 19.17 -5.17
C GLU A 324 -20.69 20.67 -4.89
N ASP A 325 -19.60 21.02 -4.22
CA ASP A 325 -19.23 22.42 -3.95
C ASP A 325 -18.54 23.12 -5.14
N ILE A 326 -18.34 22.38 -6.22
CA ILE A 326 -17.83 22.90 -7.50
C ILE A 326 -18.92 22.76 -8.55
N ASN A 327 -19.11 23.81 -9.36
CA ASN A 327 -20.02 23.75 -10.50
C ASN A 327 -19.62 22.59 -11.43
N ALA A 328 -20.57 21.69 -11.70
CA ALA A 328 -20.33 20.47 -12.45
C ALA A 328 -19.71 20.70 -13.84
N THR A 329 -20.01 21.84 -14.49
CA THR A 329 -19.46 22.21 -15.80
C THR A 329 -18.04 22.76 -15.74
N ALA A 330 -17.57 23.18 -14.56
CA ALA A 330 -16.24 23.73 -14.35
C ALA A 330 -15.22 22.69 -13.88
N ARG A 331 -15.65 21.44 -13.61
CA ARG A 331 -14.78 20.36 -13.12
C ARG A 331 -13.94 19.78 -14.24
N THR A 332 -12.68 19.51 -13.92
CA THR A 332 -11.79 18.74 -14.79
C THR A 332 -12.23 17.29 -14.76
N LYS A 333 -12.44 16.69 -15.93
CA LYS A 333 -12.82 15.27 -16.02
C LYS A 333 -11.58 14.40 -15.99
N TRP A 334 -11.65 13.29 -15.26
CA TRP A 334 -10.64 12.25 -15.34
C TRP A 334 -10.56 11.69 -16.76
N PRO A 335 -9.35 11.40 -17.29
CA PRO A 335 -9.17 10.87 -18.63
C PRO A 335 -9.38 9.35 -18.64
N VAL A 336 -10.33 8.86 -17.85
CA VAL A 336 -10.57 7.43 -17.63
C VAL A 336 -11.56 6.93 -18.70
N PRO A 337 -11.17 5.97 -19.56
CA PRO A 337 -12.07 5.39 -20.54
C PRO A 337 -13.33 4.79 -19.89
N PRO A 338 -14.49 4.81 -20.57
CA PRO A 338 -15.68 4.11 -20.08
C PRO A 338 -15.36 2.64 -19.77
N GLY A 339 -15.57 2.21 -18.52
CA GLY A 339 -15.28 0.85 -18.05
C GLY A 339 -13.91 0.65 -17.38
N MET A 340 -13.05 1.67 -17.30
CA MET A 340 -11.82 1.69 -16.50
C MET A 340 -11.99 2.40 -15.14
N ALA A 341 -13.22 2.72 -14.74
CA ALA A 341 -13.48 3.23 -13.41
C ALA A 341 -12.96 2.22 -12.38
N VAL A 342 -11.87 2.57 -11.70
CA VAL A 342 -11.48 1.88 -10.47
C VAL A 342 -12.72 1.94 -9.58
N LYS A 343 -13.11 0.83 -8.96
CA LYS A 343 -14.44 0.56 -8.36
C LYS A 343 -14.99 1.65 -7.40
N TRP A 344 -14.19 2.62 -7.00
CA TRP A 344 -14.48 3.71 -6.05
C TRP A 344 -14.09 5.11 -6.56
N LEU A 345 -13.51 5.25 -7.76
CA LEU A 345 -13.30 6.54 -8.41
C LEU A 345 -14.30 6.67 -9.56
N THR A 346 -15.21 7.63 -9.46
CA THR A 346 -16.09 7.93 -10.59
C THR A 346 -15.45 8.97 -11.51
N ASN A 347 -15.82 9.00 -12.79
CA ASN A 347 -15.38 10.06 -13.72
C ASN A 347 -15.80 11.48 -13.26
N ASN A 348 -16.61 11.59 -12.20
CA ASN A 348 -17.10 12.85 -11.66
C ASN A 348 -16.37 13.31 -10.39
N ASP A 349 -15.50 12.47 -9.81
CA ASP A 349 -14.73 12.85 -8.63
C ASP A 349 -13.76 13.97 -8.98
N LEU A 350 -13.46 14.83 -8.00
CA LEU A 350 -12.53 15.94 -8.20
C LEU A 350 -11.12 15.42 -8.49
N THR A 351 -10.48 16.06 -9.45
CA THR A 351 -9.03 15.93 -9.63
C THR A 351 -8.29 16.58 -8.46
N ASP A 352 -7.02 16.25 -8.27
CA ASP A 352 -6.21 16.92 -7.23
C ASP A 352 -6.12 18.42 -7.48
N GLY A 353 -6.01 18.87 -8.74
CA GLY A 353 -6.03 20.29 -9.09
C GLY A 353 -7.35 20.98 -8.76
N ASP A 354 -8.50 20.36 -9.07
CA ASP A 354 -9.80 20.89 -8.65
C ASP A 354 -9.91 20.95 -7.12
N SER A 355 -9.37 19.94 -6.44
CA SER A 355 -9.35 19.87 -4.98
C SER A 355 -8.51 21.01 -4.39
N TYR A 356 -7.32 21.29 -4.94
CA TYR A 356 -6.50 22.42 -4.50
C TYR A 356 -7.10 23.79 -4.86
N ARG A 357 -7.80 23.91 -6.00
CA ARG A 357 -8.54 25.14 -6.35
C ARG A 357 -9.68 25.41 -5.36
N LEU A 358 -10.43 24.37 -4.97
CA LEU A 358 -11.47 24.47 -3.95
C LEU A 358 -10.90 24.82 -2.57
N LEU A 359 -9.80 24.16 -2.17
CA LEU A 359 -9.07 24.47 -0.94
C LEU A 359 -8.66 25.95 -0.89
N TRP A 360 -8.03 26.44 -1.97
CA TRP A 360 -7.56 27.82 -2.05
C TRP A 360 -8.72 28.82 -1.91
N LYS A 361 -9.80 28.62 -2.67
CA LYS A 361 -11.02 29.43 -2.57
C LYS A 361 -11.57 29.46 -1.14
N ASN A 362 -11.67 28.30 -0.50
CA ASN A 362 -12.23 28.19 0.85
C ASN A 362 -11.32 28.85 1.90
N ILE A 363 -10.00 28.67 1.81
CA ILE A 363 -9.06 29.31 2.73
C ILE A 363 -9.15 30.84 2.65
N GLN A 364 -9.28 31.41 1.45
CA GLN A 364 -9.43 32.87 1.28
C GLN A 364 -10.68 33.38 2.02
N ILE A 365 -11.83 32.71 1.83
CA ILE A 365 -13.09 33.08 2.49
C ILE A 365 -12.99 32.93 4.01
N LEU A 366 -12.41 31.82 4.49
CA LEU A 366 -12.27 31.56 5.92
C LEU A 366 -11.31 32.52 6.60
N HIS A 367 -10.25 32.95 5.91
CA HIS A 367 -9.30 33.92 6.42
C HIS A 367 -9.95 35.29 6.70
N GLU A 368 -10.90 35.70 5.85
CA GLU A 368 -11.64 36.96 6.02
C GLU A 368 -12.58 36.96 7.25
N GLN A 369 -12.99 35.78 7.74
CA GLN A 369 -13.91 35.65 8.87
C GLN A 369 -13.27 35.88 10.25
N ALA A 370 -11.94 36.10 10.30
CA ALA A 370 -11.17 36.36 11.53
C ALA A 370 -11.35 35.33 12.67
N ARG A 371 -11.85 34.14 12.37
CA ARG A 371 -11.99 33.00 13.30
C ARG A 371 -11.01 31.90 12.88
N PRO A 372 -10.25 31.31 13.83
CA PRO A 372 -9.32 30.25 13.48
C PRO A 372 -10.07 29.02 12.95
N PHE A 373 -9.44 28.26 12.06
CA PHE A 373 -10.05 27.06 11.48
C PHE A 373 -9.10 25.86 11.41
N TYR A 374 -9.69 24.67 11.46
CA TYR A 374 -9.06 23.40 11.10
C TYR A 374 -9.65 22.94 9.76
N TYR A 375 -8.80 22.68 8.78
CA TYR A 375 -9.20 22.25 7.44
C TYR A 375 -8.41 21.00 7.03
N GLY A 376 -9.08 19.85 7.05
CA GLY A 376 -8.55 18.63 6.45
C GLY A 376 -8.89 18.53 4.96
N ILE A 377 -8.00 18.01 4.14
CA ILE A 377 -8.28 17.69 2.73
C ILE A 377 -7.68 16.33 2.39
N TYR A 378 -8.41 15.52 1.64
CA TYR A 378 -7.91 14.29 1.06
C TYR A 378 -7.82 14.41 -0.47
N THR A 379 -6.69 14.01 -1.05
CA THR A 379 -6.44 14.00 -2.51
C THR A 379 -6.26 12.58 -3.00
N VAL A 380 -6.77 12.25 -4.19
CA VAL A 380 -6.89 10.87 -4.71
C VAL A 380 -6.01 10.59 -5.92
N GLY A 381 -5.42 11.62 -6.55
CA GLY A 381 -4.82 11.52 -7.88
C GLY A 381 -3.55 10.68 -8.00
N THR A 382 -3.05 10.14 -6.89
CA THR A 382 -1.90 9.23 -6.78
C THR A 382 -2.31 7.79 -6.46
N HIS A 383 -3.60 7.45 -6.53
CA HIS A 383 -4.06 6.07 -6.36
C HIS A 383 -3.47 5.18 -7.47
N VAL A 384 -3.08 3.95 -7.11
CA VAL A 384 -2.52 2.95 -8.04
C VAL A 384 -3.43 2.78 -9.26
N GLY A 385 -2.83 2.84 -10.46
CA GLY A 385 -3.53 2.68 -11.74
C GLY A 385 -4.18 3.95 -12.29
N LEU A 386 -3.99 5.11 -11.65
CA LEU A 386 -4.45 6.41 -12.17
C LEU A 386 -3.28 7.25 -12.70
N ASP A 387 -3.49 7.88 -13.85
CA ASP A 387 -2.66 8.98 -14.33
C ASP A 387 -3.39 10.30 -14.05
N SER A 388 -2.66 11.30 -13.52
CA SER A 388 -3.21 12.64 -13.32
C SER A 388 -3.61 13.27 -14.68
N PRO A 389 -4.82 13.85 -14.80
CA PRO A 389 -5.26 14.53 -16.02
C PRO A 389 -4.50 15.83 -16.29
N GLU A 390 -3.92 16.43 -15.26
CA GLU A 390 -3.32 17.76 -15.38
C GLU A 390 -1.82 17.67 -15.66
N PHE A 391 -1.13 16.76 -14.97
CA PHE A 391 0.33 16.62 -15.06
C PHE A 391 0.75 15.17 -15.03
N ARG A 392 1.40 14.71 -16.10
CA ARG A 392 2.04 13.40 -16.13
C ARG A 392 3.53 13.54 -15.85
N TYR A 393 3.98 13.05 -14.70
CA TYR A 393 5.40 12.98 -14.36
C TYR A 393 5.93 11.59 -14.69
N LYS A 394 6.58 11.48 -15.86
CA LYS A 394 7.12 10.20 -16.38
C LYS A 394 6.03 9.11 -16.41
N ASP A 395 6.40 7.87 -16.16
CA ASP A 395 5.54 6.69 -16.09
C ASP A 395 5.05 6.37 -14.67
N GLY A 396 5.35 7.22 -13.68
CA GLY A 396 4.79 7.10 -12.33
C GLY A 396 5.17 5.81 -11.59
N MET A 397 6.18 5.09 -12.07
CA MET A 397 6.80 3.92 -11.42
C MET A 397 8.20 4.25 -10.90
#